data_AF-A0A956IQE6-F1
#
_entry.id   AF-A0A956IQE6-F1
#
_cell.length_a   1.000
_cell.length_b   1.000
_cell.length_c   1.000
_cell.angle_alpha   90.00
_cell.angle_beta   90.00
_cell.angle_gamma   90.00
#
_symmetry.space_group_name_H-M   'P 1'
#
loop_
_entity.id
_entity.type
_entity.pdbx_description
1 polymer ?
#
loop_
_entity_poly.entity_id
_entity_poly.type
_entity_poly.pdbx_seq_one_letter_code
_entity_poly.pdbx_strand_id
1 'polypeptide(L)' 'MDAQEALRKWRKVHRISQKTVADAIGVSEQTVWRWEGGTGRPDVAHLQILERHWPGLVTALGLTSKPLESGTEARE' A
#
# COMPACT_ATOMS: atom_id res chain seq x y z
N MET A 1 13.62 -2.77 -4.26
CA MET A 1 12.69 -2.93 -3.13
C MET A 1 11.48 -3.66 -3.67
N ASP A 2 11.23 -4.85 -3.15
CA ASP A 2 10.09 -5.67 -3.53
C ASP A 2 8.79 -5.03 -3.00
N ALA A 3 7.75 -4.93 -3.83
CA ALA A 3 6.48 -4.28 -3.48
C ALA A 3 5.87 -4.84 -2.18
N GLN A 4 6.10 -6.13 -1.91
CA GLN A 4 5.66 -6.84 -0.72
C GLN A 4 6.30 -6.29 0.56
N GLU A 5 7.61 -6.05 0.51
CA GLU A 5 8.34 -5.47 1.64
C GLU A 5 7.97 -4.00 1.86
N ALA A 6 7.73 -3.26 0.77
CA ALA A 6 7.26 -1.89 0.82
C ALA A 6 5.89 -1.77 1.50
N LEU A 7 4.94 -2.67 1.19
CA LEU A 7 3.61 -2.71 1.82
C LEU A 7 3.74 -2.88 3.34
N ARG A 8 4.55 -3.85 3.76
CA ARG A 8 4.78 -4.15 5.16
C ARG A 8 5.44 -2.99 5.89
N LYS A 9 6.43 -2.34 5.29
CA LYS A 9 7.11 -1.16 5.86
C LYS A 9 6.13 0.00 6.00
N TRP A 10 5.41 0.34 4.93
CA TRP A 10 4.42 1.40 4.92
C TRP A 10 3.37 1.18 6.02
N ARG A 11 2.81 -0.03 6.09
CA ARG A 11 1.84 -0.40 7.11
C ARG A 11 2.38 -0.20 8.53
N LYS A 12 3.63 -0.60 8.79
CA LYS A 12 4.28 -0.41 10.10
C LYS A 12 4.50 1.07 10.44
N VAL A 13 4.96 1.87 9.49
CA VAL A 13 5.17 3.33 9.67
C VAL A 13 3.87 4.02 10.04
N HIS A 14 2.77 3.64 9.37
CA HIS A 14 1.44 4.20 9.60
C HIS A 14 0.67 3.49 10.74
N ARG A 15 1.29 2.52 11.43
CA ARG A 15 0.69 1.72 12.53
C ARG A 15 -0.62 1.02 12.17
N ILE A 16 -0.77 0.62 10.93
CA ILE A 16 -1.95 -0.08 10.43
C ILE A 16 -1.78 -1.60 10.65
N SER A 17 -2.85 -2.30 11.00
CA SER A 17 -2.81 -3.77 11.16
C SER A 17 -3.15 -4.48 9.84
N GLN A 18 -2.72 -5.74 9.67
CA GLN A 18 -3.13 -6.53 8.49
C GLN A 18 -4.66 -6.66 8.42
N LYS A 19 -5.32 -6.82 9.57
CA LYS A 19 -6.78 -6.77 9.72
C LYS A 19 -7.41 -5.52 9.15
N THR A 20 -6.87 -4.36 9.48
CA THR A 20 -7.40 -3.08 9.01
C THR A 20 -7.28 -2.97 7.48
N VAL A 21 -6.16 -3.40 6.90
CA VAL A 21 -5.99 -3.45 5.44
C VAL A 21 -7.00 -4.39 4.80
N ALA A 22 -7.17 -5.57 5.39
CA ALA A 22 -8.07 -6.61 4.91
C ALA A 22 -9.53 -6.16 4.93
N ASP A 23 -9.98 -5.60 6.06
CA ASP A 23 -11.32 -5.08 6.28
C ASP A 23 -11.66 -3.93 5.33
N ALA A 24 -10.72 -2.99 5.13
CA ALA A 24 -10.91 -1.84 4.24
C ALA A 24 -11.17 -2.21 2.78
N ILE A 25 -10.67 -3.36 2.33
CA ILE A 25 -10.81 -3.80 0.93
C ILE A 25 -11.66 -5.07 0.79
N GLY A 26 -12.26 -5.55 1.88
CA GLY A 26 -13.13 -6.72 1.89
C GLY A 26 -12.44 -8.05 1.59
N VAL A 27 -11.16 -8.20 1.97
CA VAL A 27 -10.43 -9.48 1.86
C VAL A 27 -10.12 -10.06 3.24
N SER A 28 -9.64 -11.30 3.29
CA SER A 28 -9.17 -11.92 4.53
C SER A 28 -7.78 -11.45 4.92
N GLU A 29 -7.48 -11.43 6.23
CA GLU A 29 -6.14 -11.13 6.75
C GLU A 29 -5.03 -12.01 6.16
N GLN A 30 -5.35 -13.29 5.89
CA GLN A 30 -4.44 -14.21 5.23
C GLN A 30 -4.03 -13.76 3.83
N THR A 31 -4.92 -13.08 3.11
CA THR A 31 -4.63 -12.52 1.78
C THR A 31 -3.57 -11.43 1.88
N VAL A 32 -3.71 -10.53 2.86
CA VAL A 32 -2.71 -9.47 3.14
C VAL A 32 -1.38 -10.08 3.59
N TRP A 33 -1.40 -11.11 4.43
CA TRP A 33 -0.19 -11.85 4.82
C TRP A 33 0.53 -12.46 3.60
N ARG A 34 -0.20 -13.05 2.65
CA ARG A 34 0.38 -13.60 1.41
C ARG A 34 1.00 -12.51 0.54
N TRP A 35 0.36 -11.34 0.46
CA TRP A 35 0.90 -10.19 -0.27
C TRP A 35 2.20 -9.70 0.35
N GLU A 36 2.25 -9.51 1.67
CA GLU A 36 3.48 -9.10 2.36
C GLU A 36 4.57 -10.19 2.34
N GLY A 37 4.18 -11.46 2.25
CA GLY A 37 5.07 -12.62 2.21
C GLY A 37 5.56 -13.02 0.81
N GLY A 38 5.14 -12.33 -0.27
CA GLY A 38 5.57 -12.68 -1.63
C GLY A 38 4.86 -13.86 -2.27
N THR A 39 3.96 -14.53 -1.55
CA THR A 39 3.21 -15.70 -2.02
C THR A 39 1.88 -15.36 -2.69
N GLY A 40 1.57 -14.06 -2.81
CA GLY A 40 0.47 -13.53 -3.59
C GLY A 40 0.73 -12.08 -3.98
N ARG A 41 -0.11 -11.52 -4.86
CA ARG A 41 -0.05 -10.11 -5.23
C ARG A 41 -1.46 -9.51 -5.20
N PRO A 42 -1.63 -8.25 -4.76
CA PRO A 42 -2.88 -7.55 -4.92
C PRO A 42 -3.12 -7.29 -6.41
N ASP A 43 -4.34 -7.55 -6.86
CA ASP A 43 -4.77 -7.18 -8.20
C ASP A 43 -5.01 -5.66 -8.32
N VAL A 44 -5.16 -5.15 -9.54
CA VAL A 44 -5.37 -3.72 -9.82
C VAL A 44 -6.60 -3.18 -9.08
N ALA A 45 -7.69 -3.94 -8.99
CA ALA A 45 -8.88 -3.52 -8.24
C ALA A 45 -8.57 -3.31 -6.75
N HIS A 46 -7.80 -4.20 -6.13
CA HIS A 46 -7.40 -4.07 -4.73
C HIS A 46 -6.49 -2.85 -4.53
N LEU A 47 -5.55 -2.62 -5.45
CA LEU A 47 -4.66 -1.46 -5.40
C LEU A 47 -5.43 -0.13 -5.49
N GLN A 48 -6.46 -0.05 -6.32
CA GLN A 48 -7.31 1.15 -6.41
C GLN A 48 -8.08 1.43 -5.13
N ILE A 49 -8.62 0.39 -4.48
CA ILE A 49 -9.33 0.54 -3.22
C ILE A 49 -8.34 0.94 -2.11
N LEU A 50 -7.17 0.30 -2.06
CA LEU A 50 -6.12 0.64 -1.12
C LEU A 50 -5.66 2.09 -1.27
N GLU A 51 -5.45 2.56 -2.50
CA GLU A 51 -5.08 3.97 -2.77
C GLU A 51 -6.18 4.95 -2.36
N ARG A 52 -7.46 4.56 -2.49
CA ARG A 52 -8.59 5.39 -2.05
C ARG A 52 -8.66 5.53 -0.53
N HIS A 53 -8.37 4.45 0.20
CA HIS A 53 -8.33 4.48 1.67
C HIS A 53 -7.05 5.11 2.21
N TRP A 54 -5.93 4.88 1.53
CA TRP A 54 -4.59 5.31 1.92
C TRP A 54 -3.83 5.87 0.71
N PRO A 55 -4.07 7.15 0.36
CA PRO A 55 -3.40 7.79 -0.75
C PRO A 55 -1.88 7.81 -0.54
N GLY A 56 -1.14 7.49 -1.60
CA GLY A 56 0.32 7.34 -1.57
C GLY A 56 0.81 5.93 -1.23
N LEU A 57 -0.09 4.97 -0.95
CA LEU A 57 0.28 3.57 -0.76
C LEU A 57 0.82 2.98 -2.06
N VAL A 58 0.16 3.17 -3.19
CA VAL A 58 0.61 2.63 -4.49
C VAL A 58 1.97 3.22 -4.90
N THR A 59 2.20 4.49 -4.56
CA THR A 59 3.49 5.17 -4.72
C THR A 59 4.57 4.55 -3.84
N ALA A 60 4.27 4.27 -2.56
CA ALA A 60 5.20 3.62 -1.66
C ALA A 60 5.58 2.20 -2.11
N LEU A 61 4.66 1.49 -2.77
CA LEU A 61 4.91 0.17 -3.35
C LEU A 61 5.78 0.19 -4.62
N GLY A 62 6.04 1.37 -5.19
CA GLY A 62 6.77 1.51 -6.46
C GLY A 62 6.00 0.94 -7.66
N LEU A 63 4.69 0.73 -7.53
CA LEU A 63 3.84 0.15 -8.58
C LEU A 63 3.32 1.18 -9.59
N THR A 64 3.52 2.48 -9.32
CA THR A 64 3.29 3.54 -10.28
C THR A 64 4.60 3.95 -10.94
N SER A 65 4.71 3.73 -12.25
CA SER A 65 5.78 4.31 -13.06
C SER A 65 5.30 5.64 -13.62
N LYS A 66 5.24 6.64 -12.75
CA LYS A 66 5.34 8.05 -13.12
C LYS A 66 5.82 8.84 -11.90
N PRO A 67 7.04 9.39 -11.90
CA PRO A 67 7.39 10.41 -10.94
C PRO A 67 6.50 11.60 -11.27
N LEU A 68 5.65 12.03 -10.34
CA LEU A 68 5.09 13.36 -10.39
C LEU A 68 5.42 14.03 -9.08
N GLU A 69 6.57 14.69 -9.13
CA GLU A 69 6.91 15.84 -8.32
C GLU A 69 5.68 16.73 -8.14
N SER A 70 5.31 17.01 -6.91
CA SER A 70 4.64 18.26 -6.54
C SER A 70 4.78 18.49 -5.05
N GLY A 71 5.67 19.44 -4.73
CA GLY A 71 5.33 20.51 -3.81
C GLY A 71 5.27 20.15 -2.34
N THR A 72 6.44 20.00 -1.72
CA THR A 72 6.63 20.62 -0.40
C THR A 72 7.15 22.04 -0.63
N GLU A 73 6.30 22.91 -1.17
CA GLU A 73 6.41 24.36 -0.98
C GLU A 73 5.58 24.75 0.25
N ALA A 74 5.95 25.87 0.88
CA ALA A 74 5.47 26.48 2.14
C ALA A 74 6.22 25.99 3.40
N ARG A 75 6.99 26.81 4.13
CA ARG A 75 6.98 28.27 4.31
C ARG A 75 8.36 28.72 4.84
N GLU A 76 8.95 29.76 4.23
CA GLU A 76 9.16 31.12 4.79
C GLU A 76 10.11 31.20 5.98
#